data_AF-A0A418R524-F1
#
_entry.id   AF-A0A418R524-F1
#
_cell.length_a   1.000
_cell.length_b   1.000
_cell.length_c   1.000
_cell.angle_alpha   90.00
_cell.angle_beta   90.00
_cell.angle_gamma   90.00
#
_symmetry.space_group_name_H-M   'P 1'
#
loop_
_entity.id
_entity.type
_entity.pdbx_description
1 polymer ?
#
loop_
_entity_poly.entity_id
_entity_poly.type
_entity_poly.pdbx_seq_one_letter_code
_entity_poly.pdbx_strand_id
1 'polypeptide(L)'
;MPATATTYQPQLLDPHSAAPEPTSPANGRSFRLAELYQLLDCRTVEVVRLSDELILIIDEEGKFRNPAYLNLLATYLWYKYQPAARGQDSIVGRALLCHDKQFK
;
A
#
# COMPACT_ATOMS: atom_id res chain seq x y z
N MET A 1 -21.68 27.07 -6.16
CA MET A 1 -21.73 25.60 -6.02
C MET A 1 -20.29 25.10 -5.98
N PRO A 2 -19.83 24.37 -4.96
CA PRO A 2 -18.46 23.88 -5.00
C PRO A 2 -18.38 22.75 -6.05
N ALA A 3 -17.37 22.84 -6.92
CA ALA A 3 -17.06 21.82 -7.90
C ALA A 3 -16.42 20.62 -7.19
N THR A 4 -17.21 19.83 -6.46
CA THR A 4 -16.72 18.65 -5.73
C THR A 4 -17.17 17.38 -6.43
N ALA A 5 -16.55 17.13 -7.57
CA ALA A 5 -16.25 15.79 -8.04
C ALA A 5 -15.03 15.95 -8.93
N THR A 6 -13.84 15.86 -8.35
CA THR A 6 -12.63 15.65 -9.14
C THR A 6 -12.85 14.35 -9.89
N THR A 7 -13.21 14.44 -11.16
CA THR A 7 -13.48 13.31 -12.03
C THR A 7 -12.28 12.39 -11.95
N TYR A 8 -12.51 11.09 -11.70
CA TYR A 8 -11.47 10.07 -11.66
C TYR A 8 -10.49 10.29 -12.82
N GLN A 9 -9.27 10.73 -12.52
CA GLN A 9 -8.23 10.92 -13.52
C GLN A 9 -7.52 9.56 -13.67
N PRO A 10 -7.70 8.82 -14.77
CA PRO A 10 -7.03 7.54 -14.99
C PRO A 10 -5.49 7.64 -15.01
N GLN A 11 -4.96 8.86 -15.02
CA GLN A 11 -3.53 9.20 -14.89
C GLN A 11 -2.98 8.98 -13.46
N LEU A 12 -3.84 8.70 -12.46
CA LEU A 12 -3.46 8.44 -11.06
C LEU A 12 -3.28 6.94 -10.74
N LEU A 13 -3.51 6.04 -11.70
CA LEU A 13 -3.09 4.65 -11.57
C LEU A 13 -1.59 4.59 -11.85
N ASP A 14 -0.80 4.14 -10.87
CA ASP A 14 0.63 3.93 -11.14
C ASP A 14 0.77 2.88 -12.26
N PRO A 15 1.50 3.18 -13.36
CA PRO A 15 1.66 2.26 -14.49
C PRO A 15 2.32 0.92 -14.11
N HIS A 16 3.00 0.87 -12.97
CA HIS A 16 3.60 -0.34 -12.39
C HIS A 16 2.63 -1.10 -11.46
N SER A 17 1.44 -0.57 -11.16
CA SER A 17 0.48 -1.19 -10.21
C SER A 17 -0.19 -2.45 -10.72
N ALA A 18 -0.13 -2.72 -12.04
CA ALA A 18 -0.90 -3.81 -12.64
C ALA A 18 -0.34 -5.19 -12.30
N ALA A 19 0.95 -5.28 -11.98
CA ALA A 19 1.64 -6.54 -11.70
C ALA A 19 2.45 -6.42 -10.41
N PRO A 20 2.11 -7.17 -9.35
CA PRO A 20 2.94 -7.27 -8.16
C PRO A 20 4.30 -7.87 -8.50
N GLU A 21 5.37 -7.22 -8.07
CA GLU A 21 6.71 -7.76 -8.17
C GLU A 21 7.03 -8.63 -6.94
N PRO A 22 7.49 -9.88 -7.14
CA PRO A 22 7.90 -10.71 -6.02
C PRO A 22 9.12 -10.09 -5.33
N THR A 23 9.05 -9.96 -4.01
CA THR A 23 10.19 -9.50 -3.20
C THR A 23 10.44 -10.46 -2.04
N SER A 24 11.68 -10.51 -1.58
CA SER A 24 12.10 -11.40 -0.49
C SER A 24 12.99 -10.63 0.48
N PRO A 25 12.87 -10.88 1.80
CA PRO A 25 13.77 -10.28 2.77
C PRO A 25 15.23 -10.59 2.45
N ALA A 26 16.12 -9.62 2.62
CA ALA A 26 17.55 -9.79 2.36
C ALA A 26 18.19 -10.92 3.20
N ASN A 27 17.62 -11.22 4.37
CA ASN A 27 18.04 -12.32 5.25
C ASN A 27 17.31 -13.66 4.98
N GLY A 28 16.42 -13.70 3.99
CA GLY A 28 15.62 -14.88 3.62
C GLY A 28 14.48 -15.23 4.58
N ARG A 29 14.22 -14.44 5.63
CA ARG A 29 13.24 -14.78 6.69
C ARG A 29 12.25 -13.66 6.99
N SER A 30 12.73 -12.47 7.34
CA SER A 30 11.89 -11.36 7.79
C SER A 30 12.47 -10.01 7.39
N PHE A 31 11.60 -9.10 6.97
CA PHE A 31 11.99 -7.75 6.61
C PHE A 31 12.45 -6.97 7.84
N ARG A 32 13.55 -6.23 7.70
CA ARG A 32 13.94 -5.21 8.69
C ARG A 32 13.23 -3.90 8.38
N LEU A 33 12.99 -3.07 9.39
CA LEU A 33 12.32 -1.78 9.18
C LEU A 33 13.06 -0.88 8.16
N ALA A 34 14.39 -0.83 8.22
CA ALA A 34 15.20 -0.09 7.25
C ALA A 34 15.08 -0.62 5.81
N GLU A 35 14.86 -1.93 5.64
CA GLU A 35 14.66 -2.55 4.34
C GLU A 35 13.27 -2.19 3.79
N LEU A 36 12.24 -2.16 4.63
CA LEU A 36 10.90 -1.71 4.23
C LEU A 36 10.90 -0.27 3.73
N TYR A 37 11.60 0.63 4.43
CA TYR A 37 11.78 2.02 3.99
C TYR A 37 12.43 2.12 2.62
N GLN A 38 13.41 1.28 2.32
CA GLN A 38 14.06 1.23 1.00
C GLN A 38 13.13 0.66 -0.07
N LEU A 39 12.43 -0.45 0.21
CA LEU A 39 11.53 -1.10 -0.73
C LEU A 39 10.33 -0.20 -1.10
N LEU A 40 9.73 0.42 -0.08
CA LEU A 40 8.55 1.28 -0.23
C LEU A 40 8.91 2.73 -0.55
N ASP A 41 10.20 3.08 -0.55
CA ASP A 41 10.71 4.44 -0.76
C ASP A 41 10.13 5.47 0.23
N CYS A 42 9.86 5.08 1.47
CA CYS A 42 9.20 5.92 2.47
C CYS A 42 9.97 5.97 3.79
N ARG A 43 9.57 6.87 4.69
CA ARG A 43 10.12 6.97 6.06
C ARG A 43 9.16 6.45 7.12
N THR A 44 7.88 6.37 6.78
CA THR A 44 6.84 5.89 7.68
C THR A 44 6.03 4.81 6.98
N VAL A 45 5.83 3.69 7.69
CA VAL A 45 4.99 2.59 7.22
C VAL A 45 3.83 2.39 8.17
N GLU A 46 2.67 2.07 7.63
CA GLU A 46 1.55 1.53 8.40
C GLU A 46 1.40 0.03 8.11
N VAL A 47 1.09 -0.75 9.14
CA VAL A 47 0.86 -2.21 9.02
C VAL A 47 -0.62 -2.49 9.20
N VAL A 48 -1.27 -2.83 8.09
CA VAL A 48 -2.68 -3.19 8.04
C VAL A 48 -2.80 -4.71 8.09
N ARG A 49 -3.44 -5.25 9.13
CA ARG A 49 -3.72 -6.69 9.21
C ARG A 49 -4.89 -7.06 8.31
N LEU A 50 -4.66 -7.97 7.36
CA LEU A 50 -5.70 -8.47 6.47
C LEU A 50 -6.34 -9.76 7.02
N SER A 51 -5.53 -10.66 7.57
CA SER A 51 -5.98 -11.88 8.25
C SER A 51 -5.05 -12.22 9.41
N ASP A 52 -5.26 -13.38 10.04
CA ASP A 52 -4.35 -13.89 11.08
C ASP A 52 -2.92 -14.07 10.56
N GLU A 53 -2.76 -14.38 9.27
CA GLU A 53 -1.46 -14.69 8.67
C GLU A 53 -0.96 -13.60 7.71
N LEU A 54 -1.83 -12.75 7.16
CA LEU A 54 -1.46 -11.78 6.14
C LEU A 54 -1.51 -10.35 6.65
N ILE A 55 -0.45 -9.61 6.37
CA ILE A 55 -0.35 -8.17 6.62
C ILE A 55 -0.01 -7.43 5.32
N LEU A 56 -0.50 -6.21 5.23
CA LEU A 56 -0.19 -5.26 4.18
C LEU A 56 0.57 -4.10 4.81
N ILE A 57 1.81 -3.91 4.40
CA ILE A 57 2.67 -2.81 4.84
C ILE A 57 2.59 -1.72 3.78
N ILE A 58 2.13 -0.53 4.15
CA ILE A 58 1.84 0.56 3.23
C ILE A 58 2.73 1.77 3.49
N ASP A 59 3.10 2.49 2.43
CA ASP A 59 3.66 3.84 2.51
C ASP A 59 2.60 4.80 3.07
N GLU A 60 2.75 5.24 4.32
CA GLU A 60 1.82 6.21 4.94
C GLU A 60 1.94 7.59 4.28
N GLU A 61 3.12 7.89 3.72
CA GLU A 61 3.44 9.20 3.18
C GLU A 61 2.95 9.38 1.73
N GLY A 62 2.43 8.31 1.11
CA GLY A 62 2.09 8.28 -0.31
C GLY A 62 1.11 9.37 -0.74
N LYS A 63 0.15 9.74 0.14
CA LYS A 63 -0.84 10.81 -0.11
C LYS A 63 -0.24 12.22 -0.12
N PHE A 64 0.95 12.40 0.46
CA PHE A 64 1.65 13.69 0.48
C PHE A 64 2.59 13.88 -0.73
N ARG A 65 2.71 12.88 -1.61
CA ARG A 65 3.54 12.96 -2.82
C ARG A 65 2.82 13.68 -3.96
N ASN A 66 3.59 14.21 -4.90
CA ASN A 66 3.07 14.79 -6.13
C ASN A 66 3.83 14.25 -7.37
N PRO A 67 3.18 13.48 -8.25
CA PRO A 67 1.79 13.00 -8.15
C PRO A 67 1.60 11.91 -7.09
N ALA A 68 0.39 11.86 -6.52
CA ALA A 68 -0.03 10.86 -5.53
C ALA A 68 -0.69 9.66 -6.24
N TYR A 69 0.04 8.57 -6.47
CA TYR A 69 -0.49 7.44 -7.24
C TYR A 69 -1.33 6.48 -6.39
N LEU A 70 -2.58 6.24 -6.82
CA LEU A 70 -3.48 5.27 -6.20
C LEU A 70 -2.98 3.84 -6.45
N ASN A 71 -2.80 3.08 -5.38
CA ASN A 71 -2.52 1.66 -5.45
C ASN A 71 -3.84 0.88 -5.45
N LEU A 72 -4.38 0.66 -6.64
CA LEU A 72 -5.70 0.03 -6.82
C LEU A 72 -5.75 -1.38 -6.23
N LEU A 73 -4.69 -2.18 -6.43
CA LEU A 73 -4.65 -3.56 -5.94
C LEU A 73 -4.56 -3.62 -4.41
N ALA A 74 -3.69 -2.81 -3.80
CA ALA A 74 -3.59 -2.73 -2.34
C ALA A 74 -4.92 -2.24 -1.74
N THR A 75 -5.53 -1.21 -2.32
CA THR A 75 -6.83 -0.68 -1.88
C THR A 75 -7.93 -1.74 -1.99
N TYR A 76 -7.99 -2.48 -3.11
CA TYR A 76 -8.94 -3.57 -3.29
C TYR A 76 -8.75 -4.68 -2.25
N LEU A 77 -7.51 -5.09 -2.00
CA LEU A 77 -7.19 -6.10 -0.98
C LEU A 77 -7.63 -5.61 0.40
N TRP A 78 -7.26 -4.39 0.79
CA TRP A 78 -7.66 -3.83 2.07
C TRP A 78 -9.19 -3.83 2.26
N TYR A 79 -9.95 -3.34 1.29
CA TYR A 79 -11.41 -3.34 1.35
C TYR A 79 -12.03 -4.74 1.42
N LYS A 80 -11.41 -5.73 0.80
CA LYS A 80 -11.89 -7.12 0.85
C LYS A 80 -11.83 -7.68 2.28
N TYR A 81 -10.81 -7.33 3.04
CA TYR A 81 -10.61 -7.82 4.41
C TYR A 81 -11.16 -6.86 5.49
N GLN A 82 -11.28 -5.56 5.18
CA GLN A 82 -11.84 -4.54 6.05
C GLN A 82 -12.89 -3.70 5.30
N PRO A 83 -14.12 -4.22 5.10
CA PRO A 83 -15.14 -3.54 4.30
C PRO A 83 -15.53 -2.14 4.82
N ALA A 84 -15.36 -1.88 6.11
CA ALA A 84 -15.64 -0.57 6.72
C ALA A 84 -14.73 0.57 6.22
N ALA A 85 -13.56 0.26 5.67
CA ALA A 85 -12.67 1.25 5.05
C ALA A 85 -13.19 1.74 3.69
N ARG A 86 -14.11 1.00 3.06
CA ARG A 86 -14.59 1.29 1.71
C ARG A 86 -15.32 2.63 1.65
N GLY A 87 -14.79 3.52 0.81
CA GLY A 87 -15.36 4.87 0.63
C GLY A 87 -14.92 5.87 1.69
N GLN A 88 -14.12 5.45 2.68
CA GLN A 88 -13.52 6.32 3.67
C GLN A 88 -12.09 6.69 3.30
N ASP A 89 -11.32 5.73 2.80
CA ASP A 89 -9.91 5.95 2.50
C ASP A 89 -9.34 5.00 1.44
N SER A 90 -8.19 5.34 0.85
CA SER A 90 -7.52 4.52 -0.15
C SER A 90 -6.01 4.49 0.06
N ILE A 91 -5.36 3.43 -0.43
CA ILE A 91 -3.91 3.27 -0.33
C ILE A 91 -3.25 3.94 -1.53
N VAL A 92 -2.37 4.89 -1.24
CA VAL A 92 -1.60 5.66 -2.22
C VAL A 92 -0.13 5.34 -2.00
N GLY A 93 0.63 5.17 -3.09
CA GLY A 93 2.04 4.79 -3.02
C GLY A 93 2.27 3.28 -2.99
N ARG A 94 3.50 2.88 -2.66
CA ARG A 94 3.92 1.48 -2.68
C ARG A 94 3.34 0.72 -1.47
N ALA A 95 3.13 -0.57 -1.67
CA ALA A 95 2.69 -1.47 -0.62
C ALA A 95 3.39 -2.82 -0.75
N LEU A 96 3.55 -3.51 0.36
CA LEU A 96 4.11 -4.86 0.46
C LEU A 96 3.11 -5.78 1.16
N LEU A 97 2.72 -6.86 0.49
CA LEU A 97 1.92 -7.94 1.07
C LEU A 97 2.87 -9.05 1.53
N CYS A 98 2.80 -9.45 2.80
CA CYS A 98 3.61 -10.55 3.31
C CYS A 98 2.92 -11.31 4.45
N HIS A 99 3.47 -12.46 4.82
CA HIS A 99 3.02 -13.19 5.99
C HIS A 99 3.46 -12.44 7.26
N ASP A 100 2.62 -12.37 8.29
CA ASP A 100 2.92 -11.68 9.55
C ASP A 100 4.24 -12.14 10.20
N LYS A 101 4.62 -13.41 10.07
CA LYS A 101 5.91 -13.98 10.52
C LYS A 101 7.14 -13.38 9.83
N GLN A 102 6.95 -12.73 8.68
CA GLN A 102 8.01 -12.03 7.94
C GLN A 102 8.19 -10.58 8.41
N PHE A 103 7.40 -10.11 9.38
CA PHE A 103 7.53 -8.79 9.99
C PHE A 103 7.67 -8.94 11.51
N LYS A 104 8.76 -8.41 12.07
CA LYS A 104 9.09 -8.54 13.50
C LYS A 104 9.57 -7.23 14.08
#